data_AF-A0AAU5PJZ4-F1
#
_entry.id   AF-A0AAU5PJZ4-F1
#
_cell.length_a   1.000
_cell.length_b   1.000
_cell.length_c   1.000
_cell.angle_alpha   90.00
_cell.angle_beta   90.00
_cell.angle_gamma   90.00
#
_symmetry.space_group_name_H-M   'P 1'
#
loop_
_entity.id
_entity.type
_entity.pdbx_description
1 polymer ?
#
loop_
_entity_poly.entity_id
_entity_poly.type
_entity_poly.pdbx_seq_one_letter_code
_entity_poly.pdbx_strand_id
1 'polypeptide(L)' 'MPIELDEFAATLRGRGAPDHLIQHLLAVAVDYRNGVFAGTNDLVKTAGGSDPLNVESFIAQNRAAFNLRTA' A
#
# COMPACT_ATOMS: atom_id res chain seq x y z
N MET A 1 -15.28 -1.90 5.73
CA MET A 1 -15.41 -0.91 4.64
C MET A 1 -14.11 -0.13 4.60
N PRO A 2 -13.55 0.16 3.41
CA PRO A 2 -12.43 1.10 3.32
C PRO A 2 -12.85 2.44 3.94
N ILE A 3 -11.93 3.12 4.60
CA ILE A 3 -12.15 4.52 5.02
C ILE A 3 -12.26 5.41 3.78
N GLU A 4 -13.07 6.45 3.86
CA GLU A 4 -13.21 7.39 2.75
C GLU A 4 -12.02 8.36 2.65
N LEU A 5 -11.85 8.99 1.48
CA LEU A 5 -10.70 9.83 1.19
C LEU A 5 -10.54 10.99 2.19
N ASP A 6 -11.64 11.57 2.65
CA ASP A 6 -11.62 12.66 3.65
C ASP A 6 -11.13 12.17 5.02
N GLU A 7 -11.56 10.99 5.44
CA GLU A 7 -11.11 10.34 6.68
C GLU A 7 -9.63 9.94 6.58
N PHE A 8 -9.21 9.46 5.43
CA PHE A 8 -7.81 9.16 5.16
C PHE A 8 -6.94 10.43 5.21
N ALA A 9 -7.38 11.52 4.58
CA ALA A 9 -6.70 12.82 4.62
C ALA A 9 -6.60 13.36 6.06
N ALA A 10 -7.68 13.27 6.84
CA ALA A 10 -7.70 13.67 8.24
C ALA A 10 -6.70 12.85 9.08
N THR A 11 -6.63 11.53 8.84
CA THR A 11 -5.66 10.64 9.49
C THR A 11 -4.22 11.05 9.18
N LEU A 12 -3.91 11.35 7.92
CA LEU A 12 -2.57 11.78 7.52
C LEU A 12 -2.19 13.14 8.13
N ARG A 13 -3.12 14.10 8.16
CA ARG A 13 -2.91 15.39 8.85
C ARG A 13 -2.67 15.21 10.35
N GLY A 14 -3.47 14.37 11.02
CA GLY A 14 -3.29 14.04 12.43
C GLY A 14 -1.93 13.40 12.74
N ARG A 15 -1.28 12.79 11.75
CA ARG A 15 0.07 12.24 11.84
C ARG A 15 1.18 13.23 11.43
N GLY A 16 0.83 14.48 11.12
CA GLY A 16 1.79 15.52 10.73
C GLY A 16 2.32 15.41 9.30
N ALA A 17 1.62 14.70 8.41
CA ALA A 17 2.01 14.65 6.99
C ALA A 17 1.87 16.04 6.34
N PRO A 18 2.83 16.47 5.49
CA PRO A 18 2.73 17.74 4.78
C PRO A 18 1.66 17.69 3.68
N ASP A 19 1.08 18.84 3.35
CA ASP A 19 -0.05 18.94 2.42
C ASP A 19 0.23 18.32 1.04
N HIS A 20 1.44 18.48 0.51
CA HIS A 20 1.82 17.89 -0.78
C HIS A 20 1.84 16.35 -0.73
N LEU A 21 2.23 15.77 0.40
CA LEU A 21 2.20 14.31 0.57
C LEU A 21 0.77 13.81 0.69
N ILE A 22 -0.09 14.53 1.40
CA ILE A 22 -1.52 14.19 1.50
C ILE A 22 -2.16 14.23 0.11
N GLN A 23 -1.93 15.30 -0.65
CA GLN A 23 -2.43 15.43 -2.02
C GLN A 23 -1.97 14.26 -2.90
N HIS A 24 -0.68 13.91 -2.85
CA HIS A 24 -0.13 12.81 -3.62
C HIS A 24 -0.79 11.47 -3.27
N LEU A 25 -0.89 11.15 -1.97
CA LEU A 25 -1.47 9.88 -1.52
C LEU A 25 -2.97 9.76 -1.81
N LEU A 26 -3.71 10.87 -1.79
CA LEU A 26 -5.12 10.89 -2.22
C LEU A 26 -5.26 10.62 -3.72
N ALA A 27 -4.40 11.23 -4.55
CA ALA A 27 -4.39 10.95 -5.99
C ALA A 27 -4.09 9.48 -6.28
N VAL A 28 -3.08 8.91 -5.60
CA VAL A 28 -2.75 7.47 -5.70
C VAL A 28 -3.93 6.59 -5.28
N ALA A 29 -4.66 6.95 -4.22
CA ALA A 29 -5.83 6.19 -3.78
C ALA A 29 -6.97 6.22 -4.81
N VAL A 30 -7.18 7.36 -5.48
CA VAL A 30 -8.15 7.49 -6.59
C VAL A 30 -7.73 6.63 -7.78
N ASP A 31 -6.47 6.71 -8.21
CA ASP A 31 -5.97 5.93 -9.34
C ASP A 31 -6.01 4.41 -9.06
N TYR A 32 -5.79 4.00 -7.81
CA TYR A 32 -5.99 2.62 -7.36
C TYR A 32 -7.45 2.18 -7.51
N ARG A 33 -8.41 3.00 -7.04
CA ARG A 33 -9.86 2.72 -7.19
C ARG A 33 -10.29 2.67 -8.66
N ASN A 34 -9.67 3.49 -9.51
CA ASN A 34 -9.92 3.52 -10.95
C ASN A 34 -9.25 2.37 -11.71
N GLY A 35 -8.46 1.52 -11.04
CA GLY A 35 -7.79 0.38 -11.65
C GLY A 35 -6.57 0.73 -12.51
N VAL A 36 -6.05 1.96 -12.41
CA VAL A 36 -4.87 2.41 -13.17
C VAL A 36 -3.66 1.51 -12.90
N PHE A 37 -3.54 0.99 -11.67
CA PHE A 37 -2.44 0.11 -11.24
C PHE A 37 -2.75 -1.39 -11.33
N ALA A 38 -3.84 -1.80 -12.00
CA ALA A 38 -4.24 -3.21 -12.06
C ALA A 38 -3.44 -4.06 -13.06
N GLY A 39 -2.55 -3.43 -13.85
CA GLY A 39 -1.74 -4.13 -14.84
C GLY A 39 -0.78 -5.15 -14.21
N THR A 40 -0.61 -6.30 -14.87
CA THR A 40 0.32 -7.37 -14.45
C THR A 40 1.25 -7.77 -15.59
N ASN A 41 2.43 -8.30 -15.27
CA ASN A 41 3.40 -8.85 -16.21
C ASN A 41 4.28 -9.91 -15.52
N ASP A 42 5.23 -10.49 -16.26
CA ASP A 42 6.16 -11.53 -15.80
C ASP A 42 7.58 -11.00 -15.53
N LEU A 43 7.81 -9.69 -15.58
CA LEU A 43 9.15 -9.10 -15.55
C LEU A 43 9.93 -9.44 -14.28
N VAL A 44 9.25 -9.56 -13.13
CA VAL A 44 9.90 -9.99 -11.87
C VAL A 44 10.50 -11.38 -12.02
N LYS A 45 9.78 -12.31 -12.65
CA LYS A 45 10.27 -13.67 -12.91
C LYS A 45 11.37 -13.67 -13.95
N THR A 46 11.17 -12.96 -15.05
CA THR A 46 12.12 -12.91 -16.15
C THR A 46 13.46 -12.30 -15.73
N ALA A 47 13.44 -11.25 -14.90
CA ALA A 47 14.66 -10.60 -14.41
C ALA A 47 15.27 -11.29 -13.18
N GLY A 48 14.44 -11.80 -12.26
CA GLY A 48 14.88 -12.33 -10.96
C GLY A 48 15.03 -13.85 -10.89
N GLY A 49 14.53 -14.59 -11.87
CA GLY A 49 14.58 -16.07 -11.91
C GLY A 49 13.57 -16.78 -11.01
N SER A 50 12.72 -16.04 -10.28
CA SER A 50 11.70 -16.58 -9.38
C SER A 50 10.41 -15.76 -9.47
N ASP A 51 9.27 -16.40 -9.18
CA ASP A 51 7.97 -15.72 -9.20
C ASP A 51 7.91 -14.57 -8.17
N PRO A 52 7.17 -13.48 -8.46
CA PRO A 52 6.98 -12.40 -7.50
C PRO A 52 6.36 -12.92 -6.20
N LEU A 53 6.89 -12.42 -5.08
CA LEU A 53 6.38 -12.79 -3.77
C LEU A 53 4.99 -12.15 -3.54
N ASN A 54 3.98 -12.97 -3.25
CA ASN A 54 2.66 -12.45 -2.87
C ASN A 54 2.67 -11.90 -1.42
N VAL A 55 1.68 -11.06 -1.13
CA VAL A 55 1.58 -10.34 0.15
C VAL A 55 1.45 -11.32 1.32
N GLU A 56 0.63 -12.36 1.19
CA GLU A 56 0.41 -13.37 2.23
C GLU A 56 1.72 -14.07 2.60
N SER A 57 2.52 -14.45 1.61
CA SER A 57 3.80 -15.11 1.80
C SER A 57 4.82 -14.17 2.43
N PHE A 58 4.83 -12.89 2.02
CA PHE A 58 5.68 -11.87 2.65
C PHE A 58 5.34 -11.70 4.13
N ILE A 59 4.05 -11.59 4.47
CA ILE A 59 3.60 -11.48 5.86
C ILE A 59 3.96 -12.74 6.66
N ALA A 60 3.80 -13.92 6.07
CA ALA A 60 4.17 -15.19 6.72
C ALA A 60 5.68 -15.26 7.03
N GLN A 61 6.54 -14.79 6.13
CA GLN A 61 7.99 -14.76 6.33
C GLN A 61 8.42 -13.71 7.37
N ASN A 62 7.65 -12.63 7.52
CA ASN A 62 8.00 -11.49 8.37
C ASN A 62 7.10 -11.35 9.62
N ARG A 63 6.42 -12.42 10.05
CA ARG A 63 5.40 -12.36 11.13
C ARG A 63 5.86 -11.64 12.39
N ALA A 64 7.13 -11.78 12.78
CA ALA A 64 7.67 -11.10 13.96
C ALA A 64 7.50 -9.57 13.91
N ALA A 65 7.63 -8.95 12.72
CA ALA A 65 7.44 -7.51 12.55
C ALA A 65 5.97 -7.07 12.59
N PHE A 66 5.03 -7.97 12.28
CA PHE A 66 3.59 -7.70 12.22
C PHE A 66 2.82 -8.14 13.47
N ASN A 67 3.43 -8.95 14.34
CA ASN A 67 2.84 -9.40 15.60
C ASN A 67 3.01 -8.39 16.75
N LEU A 68 3.63 -7.23 16.51
CA LEU A 68 3.74 -6.15 17.49
C LEU A 68 2.36 -5.53 17.74
N ARG A 69 1.68 -6.08 18.74
CA ARG A 69 0.49 -5.53 19.34
C ARG A 69 0.94 -4.42 20.30
N THR A 70 1.10 -3.20 19.80
CA THR A 70 1.19 -2.04 20.70
C THR A 70 -0.19 -1.85 21.32
N ALA A 71 -0.26 -2.02 22.64
CA ALA A 71 -1.41 -1.66 23.47
C ALA A 71 -1.64 -0.14 23.44
#